data_AF-A0A1M3CJ06-F1
#
_entry.id   AF-A0A1M3CJ06-F1
#
_cell.length_a   1.000
_cell.length_b   1.000
_cell.length_c   1.000
_cell.angle_alpha   90.00
_cell.angle_beta   90.00
_cell.angle_gamma   90.00
#
_symmetry.space_group_name_H-M   'P 1'
#
loop_
_entity.id
_entity.type
_entity.pdbx_description
1 polymer ?
#
loop_
_entity_poly.entity_id
_entity_poly.type
_entity_poly.pdbx_seq_one_letter_code
_entity_poly.pdbx_strand_id
1 'polypeptide(L)'
;MPRHVSFYDESLGKQISGSYTSDGKVIHAGSGTLGAKSAPLGYLGNANTFPVDQEGQDLLAQKLLSELAHREAKNGHAHGH
;
A
#
# COMPACT_ATOMS: atom_id res chain seq x y z
N MET A 1 7.95 1.84 -14.52
CA MET A 1 7.97 3.19 -13.89
C MET A 1 7.18 3.10 -12.59
N PRO A 2 7.70 3.63 -11.46
CA PRO A 2 6.94 3.67 -10.21
C PRO A 2 5.74 4.60 -10.35
N ARG A 3 4.57 4.13 -9.91
CA ARG A 3 3.33 4.90 -9.90
C ARG A 3 3.17 5.59 -8.56
N HIS A 4 2.92 6.89 -8.58
CA HIS A 4 2.72 7.67 -7.37
C HIS A 4 1.24 7.71 -7.02
N VAL A 5 0.96 7.56 -5.73
CA VAL A 5 -0.38 7.47 -5.15
C VAL A 5 -0.40 8.33 -3.90
N SER A 6 -1.43 9.17 -3.77
CA SER A 6 -1.67 9.94 -2.55
C SER A 6 -3.15 9.91 -2.22
N PHE A 7 -3.43 9.61 -0.96
CA PHE A 7 -4.78 9.53 -0.42
C PHE A 7 -4.78 10.00 1.02
N TYR A 8 -5.94 10.40 1.51
CA TYR A 8 -6.12 10.76 2.91
C TYR A 8 -6.62 9.53 3.67
N ASP A 9 -5.89 9.09 4.68
CA ASP A 9 -6.33 8.00 5.54
C ASP A 9 -7.12 8.58 6.71
N GLU A 10 -8.45 8.50 6.64
CA GLU A 10 -9.33 9.01 7.69
C GLU A 10 -9.10 8.31 9.04
N SER A 11 -8.69 7.04 9.00
CA SER A 11 -8.44 6.27 10.22
C SER A 11 -7.19 6.74 10.97
N LEU A 12 -6.21 7.34 10.27
CA LEU A 12 -5.02 7.96 10.86
C LEU A 12 -5.09 9.48 10.91
N GLY A 13 -6.10 10.10 10.29
CA GLY A 13 -6.26 11.54 10.19
C GLY A 13 -5.08 12.24 9.53
N LYS A 14 -4.42 11.59 8.56
CA LYS A 14 -3.24 12.16 7.87
C LYS A 14 -3.22 11.79 6.39
N GLN A 15 -2.62 12.68 5.60
CA GLN A 15 -2.36 12.40 4.19
C GLN A 15 -1.20 11.40 4.09
N ILE A 16 -1.44 10.32 3.33
CA ILE A 16 -0.44 9.33 2.99
C ILE A 16 -0.08 9.51 1.52
N SER A 17 1.21 9.61 1.25
CA SER A 17 1.77 9.60 -0.10
C SER A 17 2.80 8.49 -0.21
N GLY A 18 2.84 7.85 -1.37
CA GLY A 18 3.76 6.78 -1.63
C GLY A 18 3.81 6.42 -3.10
N SER A 19 4.69 5.48 -3.40
CA SER A 19 4.90 4.98 -4.75
C SER A 19 4.76 3.47 -4.75
N TYR A 20 4.25 2.91 -5.83
CA TYR A 20 4.26 1.47 -6.03
C TYR A 20 4.80 1.07 -7.39
N THR A 21 5.30 -0.17 -7.44
CA THR A 21 5.66 -0.86 -8.67
C THR A 21 4.92 -2.18 -8.70
N SER A 22 4.45 -2.59 -9.88
CA SER A 22 3.77 -3.86 -10.08
C SER A 22 4.56 -4.68 -11.08
N ASP A 23 4.89 -5.91 -10.73
CA ASP A 23 5.51 -6.91 -11.61
C ASP A 23 4.45 -7.73 -12.37
N GLY A 24 3.17 -7.32 -12.30
CA GLY A 24 2.02 -8.08 -12.82
C GLY A 24 1.63 -9.29 -11.97
N LYS A 25 2.50 -9.74 -11.06
CA LYS A 25 2.23 -10.81 -10.08
C LYS A 25 2.24 -10.31 -8.65
N VAL A 26 3.07 -9.32 -8.35
CA VAL A 26 3.26 -8.73 -7.03
C VAL A 26 3.26 -7.22 -7.18
N ILE A 27 2.59 -6.54 -6.24
CA ILE A 27 2.70 -5.10 -6.07
C ILE A 27 3.64 -4.81 -4.91
N HIS A 28 4.58 -3.90 -5.14
CA HIS A 28 5.53 -3.39 -4.15
C HIS A 28 5.18 -1.93 -3.91
N ALA A 29 4.52 -1.63 -2.80
CA ALA A 29 4.15 -0.28 -2.39
C ALA A 29 5.09 0.20 -1.29
N GLY A 30 5.50 1.46 -1.34
CA GLY A 30 6.33 2.03 -0.29
C GLY A 30 6.21 3.54 -0.22
N SER A 31 6.50 4.06 0.95
CA SER A 31 6.62 5.49 1.20
C SER A 31 7.95 5.74 1.91
N GLY A 32 8.64 6.81 1.54
CA GLY A 32 9.93 7.16 2.14
C GLY A 32 9.87 7.34 3.65
N THR A 33 8.68 7.63 4.20
CA THR A 33 8.45 7.83 5.63
C THR A 33 7.84 6.64 6.37
N LEU A 34 7.23 5.68 5.66
CA LEU A 34 6.48 4.56 6.25
C LEU A 34 7.14 3.18 5.98
N GLY A 35 8.19 3.15 5.15
CA GLY A 35 8.81 1.93 4.67
C GLY A 35 8.09 1.34 3.45
N ALA A 36 8.36 0.07 3.15
CA ALA A 36 7.82 -0.63 1.98
C ALA A 36 7.15 -1.94 2.37
N LYS A 37 6.11 -2.31 1.63
CA LYS A 37 5.33 -3.54 1.78
C LYS A 37 4.98 -4.08 0.41
N SER A 38 5.05 -5.40 0.28
CA SER A 38 4.74 -6.09 -0.97
C SER A 38 3.59 -7.07 -0.76
N ALA A 39 2.72 -7.21 -1.75
CA ALA A 39 1.63 -8.19 -1.71
C ALA A 39 1.42 -8.87 -3.08
N PRO A 40 1.10 -10.17 -3.09
CA PRO A 40 0.77 -10.86 -4.33
C PRO A 40 -0.59 -10.39 -4.86
N LEU A 41 -0.65 -10.06 -6.14
CA LEU A 41 -1.89 -9.73 -6.87
C LEU A 41 -2.79 -10.95 -7.03
N GLY A 42 -2.21 -12.16 -7.04
CA GLY A 42 -2.94 -13.43 -7.20
C GLY A 42 -3.95 -13.76 -6.08
N TYR A 43 -3.96 -12.99 -4.98
CA TYR A 43 -4.96 -13.13 -3.92
C TYR A 43 -6.34 -12.56 -4.32
N LEU A 44 -6.42 -11.77 -5.40
CA LEU A 44 -7.65 -11.16 -5.93
C LEU A 44 -8.31 -11.98 -7.05
N GLY A 45 -7.70 -13.10 -7.45
CA GLY A 45 -8.11 -13.91 -8.59
C GLY A 45 -6.90 -14.24 -9.45
N ASN A 46 -6.93 -15.42 -10.07
CA ASN A 46 -5.88 -15.85 -10.97
C ASN A 46 -5.62 -14.72 -11.98
N ALA A 47 -4.36 -14.28 -12.17
CA ALA A 47 -4.02 -13.14 -13.03
C ALA A 47 -4.48 -13.31 -14.50
N ASN A 48 -4.84 -14.55 -14.89
CA ASN A 48 -5.43 -14.89 -16.18
C ASN A 48 -6.97 -14.79 -16.23
N THR A 49 -7.66 -14.70 -15.09
CA THR A 49 -9.13 -14.74 -15.00
C THR A 49 -9.73 -13.37 -14.68
N PHE A 50 -9.05 -12.57 -13.85
CA PHE A 50 -9.44 -11.19 -13.54
C PHE A 50 -8.20 -10.31 -13.65
N PRO A 51 -7.96 -9.65 -14.81
CA PRO A 51 -6.87 -8.69 -14.90
C PRO A 51 -7.13 -7.61 -13.83
N VAL A 52 -6.17 -7.43 -12.91
CA VAL A 52 -6.26 -6.33 -11.95
C VAL A 52 -6.00 -5.06 -12.74
N ASP A 53 -7.09 -4.36 -13.06
CA ASP A 53 -7.06 -3.05 -13.67
C ASP A 53 -6.21 -2.08 -12.88
N GLN A 54 -5.77 -1.01 -13.54
CA GLN A 54 -4.90 0.00 -12.95
C GLN A 54 -5.48 0.59 -11.66
N GLU A 55 -6.81 0.73 -11.57
CA GLU A 55 -7.50 1.16 -10.35
C GLU A 55 -7.42 0.12 -9.22
N GLY A 56 -7.52 -1.17 -9.54
CA GLY A 56 -7.36 -2.24 -8.54
C GLY A 56 -5.95 -2.30 -7.97
N GLN A 57 -4.94 -2.01 -8.80
CA GLN A 57 -3.56 -1.88 -8.35
C GLN A 57 -3.38 -0.66 -7.44
N ASP A 58 -4.02 0.47 -7.78
CA ASP A 58 -3.97 1.68 -6.98
C ASP A 58 -4.60 1.46 -5.60
N LEU A 59 -5.79 0.87 -5.54
CA LEU A 59 -6.49 0.53 -4.29
C LEU A 59 -5.66 -0.43 -3.41
N LEU A 60 -5.03 -1.44 -4.02
CA LEU A 60 -4.17 -2.36 -3.28
C LEU A 60 -2.93 -1.64 -2.72
N ALA A 61 -2.30 -0.75 -3.50
CA ALA A 61 -1.19 0.06 -3.04
C ALA A 61 -1.61 1.00 -1.89
N GLN A 62 -2.75 1.69 -2.01
CA GLN A 62 -3.30 2.54 -0.96
C GLN A 62 -3.51 1.73 0.34
N LYS A 63 -4.11 0.55 0.24
CA LYS A 63 -4.32 -0.33 1.39
C LYS A 63 -2.99 -0.75 2.05
N LEU A 64 -1.99 -1.11 1.26
CA LEU A 64 -0.67 -1.48 1.81
C LEU A 64 0.02 -0.30 2.52
N LEU A 65 -0.06 0.91 1.94
CA LEU A 65 0.49 2.13 2.54
C LEU A 65 -0.26 2.53 3.82
N SER A 66 -1.59 2.39 3.83
CA SER A 66 -2.42 2.58 5.02
C SER A 66 -2.02 1.60 6.13
N GLU A 67 -1.89 0.30 5.81
CA GLU A 67 -1.46 -0.71 6.77
C GLU A 67 -0.06 -0.43 7.34
N LEU A 68 0.88 0.05 6.50
CA LEU A 68 2.20 0.50 6.96
C LEU A 68 2.06 1.69 7.91
N ALA A 69 1.30 2.71 7.54
CA ALA A 69 1.10 3.88 8.37
C ALA A 69 0.41 3.56 9.70
N HIS A 70 -0.52 2.61 9.70
CA HIS A 70 -1.17 2.08 10.89
C HIS A 70 -0.21 1.31 11.78
N ARG A 71 0.67 0.50 11.19
CA ARG A 71 1.70 -0.22 11.94
C ARG A 71 2.68 0.74 12.58
N GLU A 72 3.17 1.72 11.83
CA GLU A 72 4.06 2.77 12.36
C GLU A 72 3.37 3.57 13.47
N ALA A 73 2.11 3.97 13.29
CA ALA A 73 1.34 4.67 14.32
C ALA A 73 1.15 3.85 15.60
N LYS A 74 0.88 2.54 15.47
CA LYS A 74 0.75 1.63 16.62
C LYS A 74 2.10 1.36 17.29
N ASN A 75 3.17 1.21 16.51
CA ASN A 75 4.51 0.93 17.02
C ASN A 75 5.13 2.17 17.70
N GLY A 76 4.84 3.37 17.20
CA GLY A 76 5.21 4.64 17.83
C GLY A 76 4.49 4.91 19.16
N HIS A 77 3.36 4.25 19.42
CA HIS A 77 2.63 4.34 20.69
C HIS A 77 3.14 3.38 21.78
N ALA A 78 4.10 2.50 21.45
CA ALA A 78 4.63 1.49 22.38
C ALA A 78 5.93 1.91 23.11
N HIS A 79 6.51 3.08 22.79
CA HIS A 79 7.68 3.64 23.50
C HIS A 79 7.27 4.77 24.47
N GLY A 80 6.34 4.46 25.36
CA GLY A 80 5.96 5.33 26.47
C GLY A 80 5.74 4.50 27.72
N HIS A 81 6.84 4.07 28.36
CA HIS A 81 6.83 3.56 29.72
C HIS A 81 8.13 3.99 30.41
#